data_AF-A0A2T1CJW9-F1
#
_entry.id   AF-A0A2T1CJW9-F1
#
_cell.length_a   1.000
_cell.length_b   1.000
_cell.length_c   1.000
_cell.angle_alpha   90.00
_cell.angle_beta   90.00
_cell.angle_gamma   90.00
#
_symmetry.space_group_name_H-M   'P 1'
#
loop_
_entity.id
_entity.type
_entity.pdbx_description
1 polymer ?
#
loop_
_entity_poly.entity_id
_entity_poly.type
_entity_poly.pdbx_seq_one_letter_code
_entity_poly.pdbx_strand_id
1 'polypeptide(L)' 'MEVLKLTTEIDETGQLNIKLPTNLEAGEVELVVIINPAPEEEKTHNNYDFSDLAGKLSWQGDAVATQRKLRDEW' A
#
# COMPACT_ATOMS: atom_id res chain seq x y z
N MET A 1 33.62 -6.01 -11.33
CA MET A 1 32.42 -5.30 -10.81
C MET A 1 31.22 -6.01 -11.40
N GLU A 2 30.58 -6.88 -10.62
CA GLU A 2 29.34 -7.55 -11.03
C GLU A 2 28.17 -6.84 -10.34
N VAL A 3 27.11 -6.56 -11.09
CA VAL A 3 25.90 -5.91 -10.57
C VAL A 3 24.77 -6.93 -10.64
N LEU A 4 24.35 -7.43 -9.48
CA LEU A 4 23.25 -8.39 -9.35
C LEU A 4 21.96 -7.61 -9.04
N LYS A 5 20.93 -7.78 -9.89
CA LYS A 5 19.61 -7.20 -9.68
C LYS A 5 18.69 -8.28 -9.11
N LEU A 6 18.16 -8.04 -7.91
CA LEU A 6 17.22 -8.93 -7.24
C LEU A 6 16.04 -8.12 -6.70
N THR A 7 14.84 -8.64 -6.87
CA THR A 7 13.62 -8.10 -6.27
C THR A 7 13.26 -8.99 -5.08
N THR A 8 13.16 -8.41 -3.89
CA THR A 8 12.81 -9.12 -2.65
C THR A 8 11.84 -8.27 -1.83
N GLU A 9 10.99 -8.93 -1.05
CA GLU A 9 10.12 -8.26 -0.09
C GLU A 9 10.83 -8.10 1.26
N ILE A 10 10.55 -6.99 1.94
CA ILE A 10 10.96 -6.76 3.33
C ILE A 10 9.95 -7.49 4.21
N ASP A 11 10.43 -8.31 5.15
CA ASP A 11 9.52 -9.05 6.03
C ASP A 11 8.82 -8.15 7.07
N GLU A 12 7.83 -8.69 7.78
CA GLU A 12 7.06 -7.97 8.81
C GLU A 12 7.91 -7.46 9.98
N THR A 13 9.15 -7.93 10.10
CA THR A 13 10.11 -7.47 11.12
C THR A 13 11.02 -6.34 10.64
N GLY A 14 10.85 -5.91 9.38
CA GLY A 14 11.62 -4.84 8.76
C GLY A 14 13.00 -5.29 8.26
N GLN A 15 13.22 -6.60 8.11
CA GLN A 15 14.52 -7.14 7.69
C GLN A 15 14.51 -7.54 6.21
N LEU A 16 15.62 -7.26 5.53
CA LEU A 16 15.85 -7.63 4.13
C LEU A 16 16.73 -8.88 4.09
N ASN A 17 16.11 -10.03 3.87
CA ASN A 17 16.80 -11.33 3.83
C ASN A 17 17.24 -11.68 2.41
N ILE A 18 18.50 -11.37 2.06
CA ILE A 18 19.05 -11.66 0.72
C ILE A 18 19.82 -13.01 0.74
N LYS A 19 19.26 -14.03 0.10
CA LYS A 19 19.92 -15.33 -0.10
C LYS A 19 20.49 -15.41 -1.52
N LEU A 20 21.75 -15.04 -1.69
CA LEU A 20 22.44 -15.16 -2.98
C LEU A 20 23.26 -16.46 -3.03
N PRO A 21 22.97 -17.39 -3.97
CA PRO A 21 23.92 -18.44 -4.29
C PRO A 21 25.14 -17.79 -4.96
N THR A 22 26.29 -17.86 -4.29
CA THR A 22 27.56 -17.32 -4.80
C THR A 22 28.55 -18.44 -5.04
N ASN A 23 29.37 -18.31 -6.09
CA ASN A 23 30.49 -19.20 -6.37
C ASN A 23 31.83 -18.58 -5.92
N LEU A 24 31.77 -17.53 -5.09
CA LEU A 24 32.95 -16.91 -4.48
C LEU A 24 33.52 -17.84 -3.41
N GLU A 25 34.85 -17.95 -3.38
CA GLU A 25 35.55 -18.67 -2.31
C GLU A 25 35.31 -17.99 -0.95
N ALA A 26 35.54 -18.74 0.13
CA ALA A 26 35.41 -18.21 1.48
C ALA A 26 36.40 -17.04 1.69
N GLY A 27 35.87 -15.84 1.91
CA GLY A 27 36.67 -14.63 2.05
C GLY A 27 35.81 -13.43 2.42
N GLU A 28 36.47 -12.31 2.71
CA GLU A 28 35.82 -11.03 2.99
C GLU A 28 35.35 -10.41 1.67
N VAL A 29 34.08 -9.96 1.63
CA VAL A 29 33.46 -9.41 0.42
C VAL A 29 32.79 -8.08 0.77
N GLU A 30 33.04 -7.06 -0.04
CA GLU A 30 32.33 -5.79 0.01
C GLU A 30 31.06 -5.87 -0.85
N LEU A 31 29.90 -5.65 -0.22
CA LEU A 31 28.60 -5.69 -0.88
C LEU A 31 27.99 -4.27 -0.93
N VAL A 32 27.65 -3.81 -2.13
CA VAL A 32 26.92 -2.55 -2.34
C VAL A 32 25.48 -2.86 -2.72
N VAL A 33 24.53 -2.52 -1.84
CA VAL A 33 23.09 -2.71 -2.07
C VAL A 33 22.46 -1.35 -2.40
N ILE A 34 21.82 -1.24 -3.56
CA ILE A 34 21.04 -0.07 -3.95
C ILE A 34 19.57 -0.46 -3.88
N ILE A 35 18.85 0.09 -2.90
CA ILE A 35 17.42 -0.14 -2.71
C ILE A 35 16.67 0.99 -3.42
N ASN A 36 15.99 0.64 -4.51
CA ASN A 36 14.97 1.49 -5.08
C ASN A 36 13.62 0.96 -4.62
N PRO A 37 12.78 1.77 -3.93
CA PRO A 37 11.42 1.34 -3.64
C PRO A 37 10.74 1.02 -4.96
N ALA A 38 10.14 -0.16 -5.06
CA ALA A 38 9.24 -0.43 -6.17
C ALA A 38 8.16 0.66 -6.15
N PRO A 39 7.72 1.15 -7.32
CA PRO A 39 6.52 1.97 -7.35
C PRO A 39 5.45 1.16 -6.63
N GLU A 40 4.86 1.71 -5.56
CA GLU A 40 3.62 1.17 -5.06
C GLU A 40 2.71 1.07 -6.28
N GLU A 41 2.30 -0.14 -6.66
CA GLU A 41 1.09 -0.26 -7.48
C GLU A 41 0.08 0.54 -6.68
N GLU A 42 -0.32 1.70 -7.22
CA GLU A 42 -1.31 2.55 -6.60
C GLU A 42 -2.44 1.60 -6.24
N LYS A 43 -2.56 1.27 -4.94
CA LYS A 43 -3.67 0.49 -4.43
C LYS A 43 -4.83 1.32 -4.88
N THR A 44 -5.47 0.90 -5.97
CA THR A 44 -6.40 1.71 -6.73
C THR A 44 -7.26 2.38 -5.68
N HIS A 45 -7.04 3.69 -5.49
CA HIS A 45 -7.78 4.44 -4.48
C HIS A 45 -9.20 4.05 -4.77
N ASN A 46 -9.84 3.26 -3.90
CA ASN A 46 -11.12 2.63 -4.22
C ASN A 46 -12.05 3.81 -4.45
N ASN A 47 -12.22 4.16 -5.72
CA ASN A 47 -12.98 5.32 -6.12
C ASN A 47 -14.40 4.82 -5.98
N TYR A 48 -14.95 4.99 -4.78
CA TYR A 48 -16.27 4.52 -4.46
C TYR A 48 -17.25 5.28 -5.36
N ASP A 49 -17.64 4.63 -6.44
CA ASP A 49 -18.68 5.13 -7.34
C ASP A 49 -20.03 4.70 -6.77
N PHE A 50 -20.72 5.67 -6.17
CA PHE A 50 -22.07 5.50 -5.65
C PHE A 50 -23.15 5.92 -6.65
N SER A 51 -22.81 6.10 -7.93
CA SER A 51 -23.76 6.48 -8.99
C SER A 51 -24.88 5.44 -9.15
N ASP A 52 -24.60 4.18 -8.80
CA ASP A 52 -25.55 3.08 -8.84
C ASP A 52 -26.63 3.16 -7.74
N LEU A 53 -26.43 3.96 -6.69
CA LEU A 53 -27.40 4.19 -5.60
C LEU A 53 -28.32 5.39 -5.87
N ALA A 54 -28.01 6.21 -6.86
CA ALA A 54 -28.80 7.39 -7.22
C ALA A 54 -30.25 6.99 -7.56
N GLY A 55 -31.21 7.55 -6.81
CA GLY A 55 -32.64 7.28 -7.01
C GLY A 55 -33.14 5.90 -6.54
N LYS A 56 -32.26 5.03 -6.03
CA LYS A 56 -32.66 3.73 -5.46
C LYS A 56 -32.91 3.77 -3.96
N LEU A 57 -32.36 4.78 -3.28
CA LEU A 57 -32.52 4.96 -1.85
C LEU A 57 -33.73 5.86 -1.56
N SER A 58 -34.67 5.33 -0.79
CA SER A 58 -35.77 6.10 -0.21
C SER A 58 -35.46 6.46 1.24
N TRP A 59 -35.45 7.74 1.56
CA TRP A 59 -35.30 8.19 2.94
C TRP A 59 -36.61 8.03 3.71
N GLN A 60 -36.54 7.47 4.91
CA GLN A 60 -37.68 7.35 5.82
C GLN A 60 -37.40 8.14 7.11
N GLY A 61 -38.11 9.26 7.29
CA GLY A 61 -37.97 10.15 8.44
C GLY A 61 -37.92 11.63 8.04
N ASP A 62 -37.76 12.51 9.01
CA ASP A 62 -37.61 13.96 8.79
C ASP A 62 -36.14 14.29 8.48
N ALA A 63 -35.84 14.48 7.20
CA ALA A 63 -34.50 14.82 6.73
C ALA A 63 -33.95 16.11 7.36
N VAL A 64 -34.81 17.10 7.64
CA VAL A 64 -34.41 18.40 8.20
C VAL A 64 -34.06 18.26 9.68
N ALA A 65 -34.84 17.48 10.43
CA ALA A 65 -34.54 17.19 11.83
C ALA A 65 -33.20 16.46 11.97
N THR A 66 -32.94 15.45 11.13
CA THR A 66 -31.68 14.70 11.13
C THR A 66 -30.49 15.58 10.73
N GLN A 67 -30.65 16.43 9.70
CA GLN A 67 -29.59 17.36 9.29
C GLN A 67 -29.24 18.36 10.39
N ARG A 68 -30.24 18.90 11.10
CA ARG A 68 -30.00 19.81 12.24
C ARG A 68 -29.24 19.13 13.35
N LYS A 69 -29.65 17.90 13.71
CA LYS A 69 -28.97 17.11 14.74
C LYS A 69 -27.47 16.91 14.43
N LEU A 70 -27.14 16.50 13.21
CA LEU A 70 -25.74 16.29 12.81
C LEU A 70 -24.92 17.58 12.81
N ARG A 71 -25.51 18.70 12.40
CA ARG A 71 -24.83 20.00 12.43
C ARG A 71 -24.53 20.45 13.85
N ASP A 72 -25.46 20.22 14.77
CA ASP A 72 -25.31 20.65 16.16
C ASP A 72 -24.34 19.72 16.95
N GLU A 73 -23.87 18.61 16.35
CA GLU A 73 -22.87 17.69 16.90
C GLU A 73 -21.40 18.05 16.54
N TRP A 74 -21.18 18.99 15.61
CA TRP A 74 -19.85 19.43 15.13
C TRP A 74 -19.57 20.88 15.52
#